data_AF-A0A7V1M7C4-F1
#
_entry.id   AF-A0A7V1M7C4-F1
#
_cell.length_a   1.000
_cell.length_b   1.000
_cell.length_c   1.000
_cell.angle_alpha   90.00
_cell.angle_beta   90.00
_cell.angle_gamma   90.00
#
_symmetry.space_group_name_H-M   'P 1'
#
loop_
_entity.id
_entity.type
_entity.pdbx_description
1 polymer ?
#
loop_
_entity_poly.entity_id
_entity_poly.type
_entity_poly.pdbx_seq_one_letter_code
_entity_poly.pdbx_strand_id
1 'polypeptide(L)'
;MRSRIVRYAFILLHLTLAFPVMAQQPPELGSDSRLQRPVTIERGGTSLRDILQDLSRQTAVPFRVSAGVSSWRACVFVRKLPAAQVMSALASTFDLSWRTSGEGYELYQSSEQKSRQEYEIRQTVTRRKAEIQDALRRLAGRRSGGDGEGDYRMRSMLQNDPQLVAVLWALTEDEWQRVLRGTAVLVGAERVPPRVRREGNRITTLFVLYYDPLGNGWKLTRYQPSGLSSSGYGLGGEEVSARERKPSDLLTSSEASARITDKPRNPQQVIIPEALLALANATGTGVVAEYCPLTMLPRVLTYMPTSAKALLDALDTLRLYTVKRKDGVLQFSARQRVWHRLADIPRETIARWMSDQNRFGLTFATALEIWGLTDLQRDALGEWASFMSVRYQYDAPLRSMYYNDIAEIARMRDALLMAAARLPATARQNLLAGKPVIVSLRNPATREAFLYASAQLPVTDVGEAWIQAVREQRVRYGVRLITSTPEGGIQLNTIMRDARTPEEFRERVMAEGIMGTPCWFRADVEVVRLHGGVGGQVVRSRQLDFFRYTPVPEQGSRAR
;
A
#
# COMPACT_ATOMS: atom_id res chain seq x y z
N MET A 1 -66.76 -25.95 3.45
CA MET A 1 -66.68 -24.84 4.44
C MET A 1 -65.52 -25.02 5.45
N ARG A 2 -64.36 -25.58 5.04
CA ARG A 2 -63.18 -25.84 5.91
C ARG A 2 -61.83 -25.34 5.35
N SER A 3 -61.80 -24.60 4.23
CA SER A 3 -60.54 -24.18 3.58
C SER A 3 -60.32 -22.66 3.50
N ARG A 4 -61.20 -21.83 4.07
CA ARG A 4 -61.09 -20.36 4.01
C ARG A 4 -60.54 -19.70 5.28
N ILE A 5 -60.51 -20.41 6.42
CA ILE A 5 -60.04 -19.85 7.71
C ILE A 5 -58.50 -19.92 7.86
N VAL A 6 -57.83 -20.88 7.20
CA VAL A 6 -56.36 -21.04 7.30
C VAL A 6 -55.58 -20.01 6.46
N ARG A 7 -56.20 -19.41 5.43
CA ARG A 7 -55.53 -18.43 4.56
C ARG A 7 -55.45 -17.01 5.13
N TYR A 8 -56.30 -16.64 6.08
CA TYR A 8 -56.25 -15.32 6.72
C TYR A 8 -55.30 -15.27 7.94
N ALA A 9 -54.96 -16.41 8.54
CA ALA A 9 -54.00 -16.47 9.63
C ALA A 9 -52.54 -16.24 9.19
N PHE A 10 -52.18 -16.58 7.93
CA PHE A 10 -50.82 -16.38 7.41
C PHE A 10 -50.55 -14.97 6.90
N ILE A 11 -51.58 -14.23 6.46
CA ILE A 11 -51.41 -12.84 5.97
C ILE A 11 -51.34 -11.86 7.15
N LEU A 12 -52.01 -12.16 8.28
CA LEU A 12 -51.92 -11.35 9.50
C LEU A 12 -50.68 -11.64 10.38
N LEU A 13 -50.01 -12.78 10.19
CA LEU A 13 -48.76 -13.14 10.89
C LEU A 13 -47.48 -12.68 10.15
N HIS A 14 -47.60 -12.12 8.94
CA HIS A 14 -46.47 -11.54 8.19
C HIS A 14 -46.46 -10.00 8.19
N LEU A 15 -47.38 -9.38 8.93
CA LEU A 15 -47.51 -7.92 9.01
C LEU A 15 -47.03 -7.30 10.35
N THR A 16 -46.45 -8.08 11.26
CA THR A 16 -46.07 -7.63 12.61
C THR A 16 -44.61 -7.86 13.01
N LEU A 17 -43.69 -8.02 12.05
CA LEU A 17 -42.24 -8.03 12.33
C LEU A 17 -41.42 -7.28 11.26
N ALA A 18 -41.96 -6.19 10.73
CA ALA A 18 -41.12 -5.12 10.20
C ALA A 18 -40.89 -4.13 11.34
N PHE A 19 -39.97 -4.42 12.25
CA PHE A 19 -39.42 -3.35 13.09
C PHE A 19 -38.76 -2.38 12.10
N PRO A 20 -39.25 -1.13 11.95
CA PRO A 20 -38.43 -0.13 11.32
C PRO A 20 -37.14 -0.09 12.13
N VAL A 21 -36.01 -0.36 11.49
CA VAL A 21 -34.72 0.07 12.03
C VAL A 21 -34.89 1.58 12.17
N MET A 22 -35.20 2.04 13.39
CA MET A 22 -35.20 3.46 13.67
C MET A 22 -33.77 3.91 13.43
N ALA A 23 -33.54 4.50 12.26
CA ALA A 23 -32.35 5.29 12.03
C ALA A 23 -32.35 6.35 13.14
N GLN A 24 -31.48 6.16 14.14
CA GLN A 24 -31.30 7.16 15.19
C GLN A 24 -30.96 8.47 14.47
N GLN A 25 -31.80 9.48 14.67
CA GLN A 25 -31.51 10.82 14.16
C GLN A 25 -30.10 11.22 14.62
N PRO A 26 -29.28 11.80 13.73
CA PRO A 26 -27.95 12.24 14.09
C PRO A 26 -28.04 13.17 15.31
N PRO A 27 -27.19 12.98 16.33
CA PRO A 27 -27.27 13.77 17.55
C PRO A 27 -27.08 15.25 17.22
N GLU A 28 -27.89 16.11 17.85
CA GLU A 28 -27.73 17.55 17.75
C GLU A 28 -26.51 18.00 18.57
N LEU A 29 -25.32 17.91 17.97
CA LEU A 29 -24.06 18.26 18.65
C LEU A 29 -24.01 19.74 19.09
N GLY A 30 -24.78 20.61 18.44
CA GLY A 30 -24.81 22.05 18.72
C GLY A 30 -25.53 22.42 20.01
N SER A 31 -26.45 21.59 20.51
CA SER A 31 -27.26 21.90 21.69
C SER A 31 -26.66 21.40 23.01
N ASP A 32 -25.68 20.49 22.97
CA ASP A 32 -24.94 20.05 24.17
C ASP A 32 -23.91 21.11 24.59
N SER A 33 -24.19 21.77 25.72
CA SER A 33 -23.33 22.82 26.29
C SER A 33 -21.92 22.32 26.62
N ARG A 34 -21.75 21.02 26.94
CA ARG A 34 -20.44 20.40 27.21
C ARG A 34 -19.55 20.41 25.97
N LEU A 35 -20.16 20.32 24.78
CA LEU A 35 -19.46 20.32 23.49
C LEU A 35 -19.12 21.72 22.97
N GLN A 36 -19.64 22.77 23.62
CA GLN A 36 -19.27 24.16 23.33
C GLN A 36 -17.94 24.57 23.94
N ARG A 37 -17.38 23.75 24.84
CA ARG A 37 -16.07 23.99 25.45
C ARG A 37 -15.00 24.05 24.35
N PRO A 38 -14.15 25.09 24.31
CA PRO A 38 -13.09 25.20 23.33
C PRO A 38 -12.01 24.15 23.62
N VAL A 39 -11.58 23.45 22.57
CA VAL A 39 -10.52 22.45 22.61
C VAL A 39 -9.36 22.86 21.70
N THR A 40 -8.17 22.34 22.03
CA THR A 40 -6.97 22.50 21.22
C THR A 40 -6.35 21.12 20.99
N ILE A 41 -6.17 20.76 19.72
CA ILE A 41 -5.57 19.48 19.31
C ILE A 41 -4.57 19.76 18.22
N GLU A 42 -3.34 19.30 18.43
CA GLU A 42 -2.25 19.34 17.45
C GLU A 42 -1.66 17.94 17.33
N ARG A 43 -2.19 17.16 16.39
CA ARG A 43 -1.84 15.75 16.16
C ARG A 43 -1.69 15.49 14.67
N GLY A 44 -0.52 14.98 14.26
CA GLY A 44 -0.27 14.51 12.90
C GLY A 44 -0.23 12.98 12.81
N GLY A 45 -1.01 12.39 11.91
CA GLY A 45 -0.99 10.93 11.65
C GLY A 45 -1.31 10.07 12.87
N THR A 46 -2.26 10.49 13.70
CA THR A 46 -2.69 9.83 14.94
C THR A 46 -4.00 9.08 14.73
N SER A 47 -4.23 7.98 15.46
CA SER A 47 -5.46 7.19 15.32
C SER A 47 -6.69 7.98 15.78
N LEU A 48 -7.86 7.71 15.18
CA LEU A 48 -9.14 8.29 15.61
C LEU A 48 -9.41 7.97 17.08
N ARG A 49 -9.05 6.76 17.54
CA ARG A 49 -9.15 6.38 18.95
C ARG A 49 -8.41 7.36 19.85
N ASP A 50 -7.14 7.64 19.57
CA ASP A 50 -6.33 8.48 20.45
C ASP A 50 -6.75 9.96 20.36
N ILE A 51 -7.17 10.43 19.18
CA ILE A 51 -7.76 11.77 19.01
C ILE A 51 -9.03 11.93 19.85
N LEU A 52 -9.88 10.90 19.90
CA LEU A 52 -11.11 10.92 20.69
C LEU A 52 -10.86 10.81 22.19
N GLN A 53 -9.78 10.13 22.59
CA GLN A 53 -9.31 10.16 23.98
C GLN A 53 -8.83 11.56 24.37
N ASP A 54 -8.12 12.27 23.49
CA ASP A 54 -7.73 13.68 23.71
C ASP A 54 -8.95 14.59 23.88
N LEU A 55 -9.98 14.42 23.05
CA LEU A 55 -11.25 15.16 23.18
C LEU A 55 -11.96 14.84 24.49
N SER A 56 -11.98 13.57 24.91
CA SER A 56 -12.65 13.14 26.14
C SER A 56 -12.02 13.80 27.36
N ARG A 57 -10.69 13.87 27.40
CA ARG A 57 -9.94 14.51 28.50
C ARG A 57 -10.22 16.01 28.60
N GLN A 58 -10.37 16.70 27.48
CA GLN A 58 -10.59 18.15 27.48
C GLN A 58 -12.03 18.56 27.79
N THR A 59 -13.00 17.72 27.42
CA THR A 59 -14.44 18.01 27.55
C THR A 59 -15.12 17.35 28.75
N ALA A 60 -14.48 16.33 29.34
CA ALA A 60 -15.09 15.40 30.30
C ALA A 60 -16.31 14.63 29.75
N VAL A 61 -16.49 14.60 28.42
CA VAL A 61 -17.51 13.79 27.75
C VAL A 61 -16.86 12.50 27.25
N PRO A 62 -17.45 11.31 27.52
CA PRO A 62 -16.91 10.06 26.98
C PRO A 62 -17.05 9.99 25.46
N PHE A 63 -15.93 9.92 24.73
CA PHE A 63 -15.94 9.63 23.29
C PHE A 63 -15.42 8.23 22.99
N ARG A 64 -16.14 7.53 22.13
CA ARG A 64 -15.79 6.18 21.66
C ARG A 64 -15.69 6.17 20.14
N VAL A 65 -14.99 5.16 19.63
CA VAL A 65 -14.91 4.88 18.20
C VAL A 65 -15.22 3.42 17.96
N SER A 66 -16.06 3.14 16.97
CA SER A 66 -16.37 1.77 16.60
C SER A 66 -15.12 1.03 16.10
N ALA A 67 -15.04 -0.28 16.37
CA ALA A 67 -13.83 -1.06 16.12
C ALA A 67 -13.31 -0.95 14.67
N GLY A 68 -14.22 -0.96 13.69
CA GLY A 68 -13.90 -0.95 12.26
C GLY A 68 -13.20 0.31 11.75
N VAL A 69 -13.29 1.43 12.49
CA VAL A 69 -12.66 2.70 12.11
C VAL A 69 -11.68 3.23 13.16
N SER A 70 -11.49 2.48 14.25
CA SER A 70 -10.69 2.94 15.40
C SER A 70 -9.21 3.17 15.08
N SER A 71 -8.66 2.41 14.14
CA SER A 71 -7.27 2.50 13.68
C SER A 71 -7.06 3.52 12.56
N TRP A 72 -8.13 4.09 12.01
CA TRP A 72 -8.02 5.11 10.96
C TRP A 72 -7.30 6.33 11.51
N ARG A 73 -6.47 6.98 10.69
CA ARG A 73 -5.60 8.07 11.15
C ARG A 73 -6.01 9.41 10.59
N ALA A 74 -5.76 10.46 11.35
CA ALA A 74 -6.03 11.84 10.96
C ALA A 74 -4.84 12.76 11.30
N CYS A 75 -4.80 13.90 10.60
CA CYS A 75 -4.15 15.11 11.09
C CYS A 75 -5.23 16.06 11.62
N VAL A 76 -5.10 16.52 12.86
CA VAL A 76 -6.01 17.46 13.50
C VAL A 76 -5.18 18.59 14.09
N PHE A 77 -5.32 19.78 13.54
CA PHE A 77 -4.65 21.01 13.96
C PHE A 77 -5.70 22.09 14.18
N VAL A 78 -6.23 22.16 15.41
CA VAL A 78 -7.29 23.08 15.81
C VAL A 78 -6.90 23.76 17.11
N ARG A 79 -7.21 25.05 17.25
CA ARG A 79 -6.92 25.84 18.44
C ARG A 79 -8.18 26.57 18.89
N LYS A 80 -8.55 26.41 20.17
CA LYS A 80 -9.70 27.05 20.80
C LYS A 80 -11.02 26.88 20.01
N LEU A 81 -11.20 25.73 19.34
CA LEU A 81 -12.40 25.45 18.57
C LEU A 81 -13.42 24.70 19.45
N PRO A 82 -14.74 24.99 19.38
CA PRO A 82 -15.73 24.18 20.08
C PRO A 82 -15.61 22.69 19.72
N ALA A 83 -15.68 21.81 20.72
CA ALA A 83 -15.57 20.36 20.50
C ALA A 83 -16.62 19.85 19.49
N ALA A 84 -17.83 20.40 19.50
CA ALA A 84 -18.88 20.09 18.51
C ALA A 84 -18.43 20.33 17.06
N GLN A 85 -17.66 21.39 16.81
CA GLN A 85 -17.13 21.68 15.47
C GLN A 85 -16.02 20.71 15.07
N VAL A 86 -15.14 20.33 16.01
CA VAL A 86 -14.13 19.29 15.77
C VAL A 86 -14.80 17.95 15.46
N MET A 87 -15.86 17.58 16.19
CA MET A 87 -16.64 16.37 15.95
C MET A 87 -17.31 16.39 14.57
N SER A 88 -17.94 17.50 14.19
CA SER A 88 -18.53 17.72 12.86
C SER A 88 -17.48 17.54 11.77
N ALA A 89 -16.30 18.15 11.94
CA ALA A 89 -15.21 18.09 10.98
C ALA A 89 -14.62 16.68 10.83
N LEU A 90 -14.46 15.93 11.93
CA LEU A 90 -14.01 14.53 11.87
C LEU A 90 -15.03 13.65 11.13
N ALA A 91 -16.32 13.80 11.44
CA ALA A 91 -17.37 13.03 10.77
C ALA A 91 -17.41 13.31 9.26
N SER A 92 -17.41 14.58 8.85
CA SER A 92 -17.49 14.94 7.43
C SER A 92 -16.22 14.61 6.64
N THR A 93 -15.04 14.76 7.25
CA THR A 93 -13.75 14.46 6.58
C THR A 93 -13.64 12.97 6.27
N PHE A 94 -14.14 12.09 7.14
CA PHE A 94 -14.04 10.64 6.97
C PHE A 94 -15.30 9.97 6.38
N ASP A 95 -16.38 10.73 6.16
CA ASP A 95 -17.72 10.18 5.89
C ASP A 95 -18.16 9.15 6.94
N LEU A 96 -18.18 9.61 8.18
CA LEU A 96 -18.63 8.87 9.36
C LEU A 96 -19.80 9.59 10.04
N SER A 97 -20.42 8.91 10.99
CA SER A 97 -21.56 9.43 11.74
C SER A 97 -21.34 9.31 13.23
N TRP A 98 -21.98 10.22 13.98
CA TRP A 98 -22.04 10.17 15.43
C TRP A 98 -23.35 9.55 15.88
N ARG A 99 -23.31 8.78 16.97
CA ARG A 99 -24.50 8.38 17.73
C ARG A 99 -24.26 8.61 19.21
N THR A 100 -25.34 8.72 19.98
CA THR A 100 -25.26 8.71 21.43
C THR A 100 -24.85 7.31 21.92
N SER A 101 -24.03 7.25 22.97
CA SER A 101 -23.55 6.01 23.58
C SER A 101 -23.41 6.21 25.09
N GLY A 102 -24.45 5.84 25.84
CA GLY A 102 -24.58 6.19 27.25
C GLY A 102 -24.60 7.71 27.42
N GLU A 103 -23.74 8.24 28.30
CA GLU A 103 -23.62 9.68 28.58
C GLU A 103 -22.77 10.46 27.57
N GLY A 104 -22.22 9.76 26.57
CA GLY A 104 -21.28 10.29 25.60
C GLY A 104 -21.63 9.95 24.15
N TYR A 105 -20.63 9.95 23.29
CA TYR A 105 -20.83 9.80 21.84
C TYR A 105 -19.88 8.75 21.24
N GLU A 106 -20.36 8.06 20.22
CA GLU A 106 -19.56 7.11 19.46
C GLU A 106 -19.49 7.52 17.98
N LEU A 107 -18.26 7.59 17.46
CA LEU A 107 -17.99 7.77 16.04
C LEU A 107 -17.99 6.39 15.34
N TYR A 108 -18.85 6.23 14.36
CA TYR A 108 -19.04 4.96 13.66
C TYR A 108 -19.34 5.14 12.18
N GLN A 109 -19.23 4.05 11.44
CA GLN A 109 -19.67 3.98 10.05
C GLN A 109 -21.04 3.29 10.00
N SER A 110 -22.06 3.98 9.49
CA SER A 110 -23.41 3.43 9.32
C SER A 110 -23.45 2.30 8.29
N SER A 111 -24.53 1.50 8.31
CA SER A 111 -24.76 0.45 7.30
C SER A 111 -24.85 1.04 5.89
N GLU A 112 -25.54 2.17 5.72
CA GLU A 112 -25.64 2.88 4.45
C GLU A 112 -24.26 3.33 3.95
N GLN A 113 -23.43 3.93 4.81
CA GLN A 113 -22.06 4.32 4.47
C GLN A 113 -21.19 3.12 4.08
N LYS A 114 -21.32 2.00 4.80
CA LYS A 114 -20.64 0.75 4.44
C LYS A 114 -21.09 0.24 3.07
N SER A 115 -22.39 0.18 2.82
CA SER A 115 -22.94 -0.27 1.53
C SER A 115 -22.57 0.66 0.38
N ARG A 116 -22.54 1.97 0.60
CA ARG A 116 -22.03 2.96 -0.38
C ARG A 116 -20.56 2.74 -0.67
N GLN A 117 -19.73 2.55 0.36
CA GLN A 117 -18.31 2.25 0.19
C GLN A 117 -18.10 0.94 -0.59
N GLU A 118 -18.84 -0.12 -0.27
CA GLU A 118 -18.82 -1.39 -1.01
C GLU A 118 -19.32 -1.25 -2.45
N TYR A 119 -20.30 -0.40 -2.68
CA TYR A 119 -20.78 -0.08 -4.01
C TYR A 119 -19.75 0.72 -4.80
N GLU A 120 -19.09 1.72 -4.21
CA GLU A 120 -17.99 2.48 -4.82
C GLU A 120 -16.80 1.58 -5.17
N ILE A 121 -16.46 0.63 -4.28
CA ILE A 121 -15.49 -0.43 -4.58
C ILE A 121 -15.92 -1.18 -5.83
N ARG A 122 -17.16 -1.70 -5.86
CA ARG A 122 -17.69 -2.46 -7.00
C ARG A 122 -17.71 -1.63 -8.29
N GLN A 123 -18.19 -0.39 -8.24
CA GLN A 123 -18.27 0.50 -9.40
C GLN A 123 -16.90 0.90 -9.93
N THR A 124 -15.94 1.18 -9.05
CA THR A 124 -14.55 1.47 -9.47
C THR A 124 -13.97 0.28 -10.23
N VAL A 125 -14.27 -0.92 -9.76
CA VAL A 125 -13.87 -2.17 -10.41
C VAL A 125 -14.57 -2.35 -11.75
N THR A 126 -15.90 -2.20 -11.81
CA THR A 126 -16.70 -2.31 -13.04
C THR A 126 -16.30 -1.26 -14.07
N ARG A 127 -16.08 -0.01 -13.66
CA ARG A 127 -15.68 1.08 -14.55
C ARG A 127 -14.30 0.83 -15.14
N ARG A 128 -13.31 0.47 -14.32
CA ARG A 128 -11.96 0.14 -14.82
C ARG A 128 -12.01 -1.06 -15.77
N LYS A 129 -12.79 -2.09 -15.41
CA LYS A 129 -13.04 -3.23 -16.30
C LYS A 129 -13.63 -2.78 -17.64
N ALA A 130 -14.65 -1.92 -17.63
CA ALA A 130 -15.30 -1.42 -18.84
C ALA A 130 -14.37 -0.53 -19.68
N GLU A 131 -13.63 0.39 -19.08
CA GLU A 131 -12.62 1.22 -19.74
C GLU A 131 -11.59 0.36 -20.49
N ILE A 132 -11.12 -0.71 -19.85
CA ILE A 132 -10.18 -1.64 -20.46
C ILE A 132 -10.86 -2.47 -21.54
N GLN A 133 -12.06 -3.00 -21.30
CA GLN A 133 -12.81 -3.76 -22.30
C GLN A 133 -13.20 -2.93 -23.53
N ASP A 134 -13.51 -1.65 -23.37
CA ASP A 134 -13.81 -0.74 -24.46
C ASP A 134 -12.54 -0.31 -25.20
N ALA A 135 -11.44 -0.04 -24.49
CA ALA A 135 -10.14 0.13 -25.11
C ALA A 135 -9.81 -1.10 -25.97
N LEU A 136 -9.99 -2.30 -25.41
CA LEU A 136 -9.80 -3.58 -26.07
C LEU A 136 -10.71 -3.79 -27.30
N ARG A 137 -12.00 -3.46 -27.24
CA ARG A 137 -12.93 -3.54 -28.38
C ARG A 137 -12.57 -2.56 -29.50
N ARG A 138 -12.14 -1.33 -29.16
CA ARG A 138 -11.66 -0.34 -30.14
C ARG A 138 -10.41 -0.84 -30.88
N LEU A 139 -9.57 -1.65 -30.21
CA LEU A 139 -8.42 -2.31 -30.83
C LEU A 139 -8.83 -3.43 -31.80
N ALA A 140 -9.85 -4.23 -31.45
CA ALA A 140 -10.34 -5.31 -32.30
C ALA A 140 -11.13 -4.82 -33.54
N GLY A 141 -11.71 -3.61 -33.48
CA GLY A 141 -12.56 -3.05 -34.53
C GLY A 141 -11.86 -2.25 -35.65
N ARG A 142 -10.57 -1.90 -35.54
CA ARG A 142 -9.88 -1.05 -36.53
C ARG A 142 -9.04 -1.83 -37.54
N ARG A 143 -9.71 -2.35 -38.57
CA ARG A 143 -9.20 -2.39 -39.95
C ARG A 143 -9.85 -1.23 -40.73
N SER A 144 -9.48 0.02 -40.44
CA SER A 144 -9.60 1.16 -41.36
C SER A 144 -9.16 2.45 -40.66
N GLY A 145 -8.48 3.30 -41.43
CA GLY A 145 -7.64 4.40 -40.97
C GLY A 145 -8.35 5.55 -40.24
N GLY A 146 -7.53 6.41 -39.65
CA GLY A 146 -7.96 7.63 -38.98
C GLY A 146 -6.86 8.16 -38.07
N ASP A 147 -6.09 9.09 -38.62
CA ASP A 147 -4.95 9.75 -37.99
C ASP A 147 -5.44 10.72 -36.91
N GLY A 148 -5.04 10.51 -35.66
CA GLY A 148 -5.35 11.39 -34.55
C GLY A 148 -4.41 11.14 -33.37
N GLU A 149 -4.04 12.18 -32.64
CA GLU A 149 -2.96 12.23 -31.63
C GLU A 149 -3.08 11.21 -30.46
N GLY A 150 -4.24 10.55 -30.30
CA GLY A 150 -4.40 9.36 -29.43
C GLY A 150 -3.80 8.06 -29.99
N ASP A 151 -3.39 8.04 -31.26
CA ASP A 151 -2.89 6.88 -32.00
C ASP A 151 -1.41 6.57 -31.67
N TYR A 152 -0.65 7.54 -31.14
CA TYR A 152 0.76 7.35 -30.77
C TYR A 152 0.95 6.54 -29.48
N ARG A 153 0.09 6.74 -28.46
CA ARG A 153 0.11 5.99 -27.19
C ARG A 153 -0.38 4.55 -27.33
N MET A 154 -1.25 4.29 -28.30
CA MET A 154 -1.88 2.98 -28.49
C MET A 154 -1.16 2.12 -29.52
N ARG A 155 -0.57 2.71 -30.57
CA ARG A 155 0.42 2.00 -31.42
C ARG A 155 1.61 1.52 -30.59
N SER A 156 2.05 2.27 -29.57
CA SER A 156 3.08 1.77 -28.65
C SER A 156 2.59 0.60 -27.78
N MET A 157 1.35 0.60 -27.24
CA MET A 157 0.82 -0.56 -26.49
C MET A 157 0.67 -1.84 -27.32
N LEU A 158 0.10 -1.75 -28.54
CA LEU A 158 -0.08 -2.90 -29.43
C LEU A 158 1.23 -3.40 -30.06
N GLN A 159 2.20 -2.51 -30.30
CA GLN A 159 3.55 -2.91 -30.73
C GLN A 159 4.36 -3.54 -29.58
N ASN A 160 3.99 -3.30 -28.31
CA ASN A 160 4.77 -3.73 -27.16
C ASN A 160 4.34 -5.07 -26.50
N ASP A 161 3.05 -5.48 -26.48
CA ASP A 161 2.66 -6.83 -25.97
C ASP A 161 1.24 -7.34 -26.37
N PRO A 162 1.10 -8.13 -27.46
CA PRO A 162 -0.18 -8.72 -27.88
C PRO A 162 -0.71 -9.85 -26.96
N GLN A 163 0.09 -10.35 -26.03
CA GLN A 163 -0.31 -11.44 -25.13
C GLN A 163 -1.07 -10.93 -23.91
N LEU A 164 -0.66 -9.79 -23.36
CA LEU A 164 -1.38 -9.12 -22.26
C LEU A 164 -2.83 -8.81 -22.66
N VAL A 165 -3.01 -8.30 -23.87
CA VAL A 165 -4.31 -8.00 -24.46
C VAL A 165 -5.22 -9.23 -24.47
N ALA A 166 -4.72 -10.38 -24.91
CA ALA A 166 -5.53 -11.58 -25.03
C ALA A 166 -5.84 -12.25 -23.68
N VAL A 167 -4.99 -12.09 -22.67
CA VAL A 167 -5.23 -12.57 -21.31
C VAL A 167 -6.28 -11.73 -20.60
N LEU A 168 -6.27 -10.40 -20.81
CA LEU A 168 -7.31 -9.51 -20.29
C LEU A 168 -8.70 -9.86 -20.86
N TRP A 169 -8.78 -10.30 -22.12
CA TRP A 169 -10.03 -10.77 -22.73
C TRP A 169 -10.56 -12.07 -22.15
N ALA A 170 -9.67 -12.91 -21.65
CA ALA A 170 -10.02 -14.25 -21.17
C ALA A 170 -10.63 -14.25 -19.76
N LEU A 171 -10.48 -13.16 -18.98
CA LEU A 171 -10.90 -13.07 -17.58
C LEU A 171 -12.44 -13.08 -17.39
N THR A 172 -12.90 -13.84 -16.39
CA THR A 172 -14.29 -13.82 -15.89
C THR A 172 -14.55 -12.64 -14.95
N GLU A 173 -15.82 -12.37 -14.61
CA GLU A 173 -16.19 -11.28 -13.68
C GLU A 173 -15.52 -11.40 -12.30
N ASP A 174 -15.54 -12.59 -11.70
CA ASP A 174 -14.91 -12.82 -10.39
C ASP A 174 -13.39 -12.59 -10.44
N GLU A 175 -12.76 -13.04 -11.51
CA GLU A 175 -11.33 -12.86 -11.74
C GLU A 175 -10.96 -11.39 -11.96
N TRP A 176 -11.78 -10.63 -12.68
CA TRP A 176 -11.62 -9.18 -12.79
C TRP A 176 -11.66 -8.49 -11.42
N GLN A 177 -12.61 -8.89 -10.56
CA GLN A 177 -12.73 -8.36 -9.20
C GLN A 177 -11.50 -8.69 -8.36
N ARG A 178 -10.95 -9.89 -8.52
CA ARG A 178 -9.74 -10.33 -7.83
C ARG A 178 -8.52 -9.54 -8.29
N VAL A 179 -8.28 -9.43 -9.60
CA VAL A 179 -7.14 -8.65 -10.13
C VAL A 179 -7.18 -7.20 -9.69
N LEU A 180 -8.35 -6.56 -9.72
CA LEU A 180 -8.50 -5.15 -9.35
C LEU A 180 -8.40 -4.90 -7.83
N ARG A 181 -8.53 -5.95 -7.01
CA ARG A 181 -8.19 -5.95 -5.58
C ARG A 181 -6.70 -6.28 -5.32
N GLY A 182 -5.88 -6.27 -6.37
CA GLY A 182 -4.47 -6.64 -6.34
C GLY A 182 -4.21 -8.14 -6.28
N THR A 183 -5.25 -8.98 -6.25
CA THR A 183 -5.09 -10.44 -6.16
C THR A 183 -4.67 -10.99 -7.51
N ALA A 184 -3.54 -11.71 -7.55
CA ALA A 184 -3.12 -12.39 -8.78
C ALA A 184 -4.19 -13.39 -9.26
N VAL A 185 -4.43 -13.39 -10.57
CA VAL A 185 -5.32 -14.34 -11.22
C VAL A 185 -4.55 -15.20 -12.20
N LEU A 186 -4.84 -16.49 -12.13
CA LEU A 186 -4.30 -17.55 -12.97
C LEU A 186 -5.26 -17.75 -14.14
N VAL A 187 -4.79 -17.49 -15.36
CA VAL A 187 -5.55 -17.70 -16.59
C VAL A 187 -4.89 -18.84 -17.35
N GLY A 188 -5.57 -19.98 -17.39
CA GLY A 188 -5.12 -21.13 -18.18
C GLY A 188 -4.99 -20.74 -19.65
N ALA A 189 -3.91 -21.17 -20.29
CA ALA A 189 -3.61 -20.77 -21.66
C ALA A 189 -4.73 -21.19 -22.62
N GLU A 190 -5.47 -22.26 -22.32
CA GLU A 190 -6.65 -22.75 -23.05
C GLU A 190 -7.74 -21.69 -23.29
N ARG A 191 -7.74 -20.60 -22.53
CA ARG A 191 -8.70 -19.48 -22.62
C ARG A 191 -8.24 -18.33 -23.53
N VAL A 192 -7.02 -18.38 -24.05
CA VAL A 192 -6.37 -17.33 -24.86
C VAL A 192 -6.21 -17.81 -26.31
N PRO A 193 -6.25 -17.02 -27.40
CA PRO A 193 -6.13 -17.57 -28.77
C PRO A 193 -4.80 -18.32 -29.04
N PRO A 194 -4.79 -19.43 -29.80
CA PRO A 194 -3.60 -20.27 -30.00
C PRO A 194 -2.37 -19.54 -30.56
N ARG A 195 -2.59 -18.52 -31.41
CA ARG A 195 -1.52 -17.69 -31.99
C ARG A 195 -0.80 -16.81 -30.96
N VAL A 196 -1.42 -16.60 -29.80
CA VAL A 196 -0.93 -15.75 -28.71
C VAL A 196 -0.24 -16.58 -27.62
N ARG A 197 -0.49 -17.90 -27.58
CA ARG A 197 0.17 -18.85 -26.65
C ARG A 197 1.56 -19.29 -27.10
N ARG A 198 2.00 -18.91 -28.31
CA ARG A 198 3.27 -19.35 -28.91
C ARG A 198 4.24 -18.18 -29.07
N GLU A 199 5.49 -18.43 -28.69
CA GLU A 199 6.64 -17.56 -28.95
C GLU A 199 7.79 -18.45 -29.42
N GLY A 200 8.11 -18.39 -30.71
CA GLY A 200 8.97 -19.40 -31.35
C GLY A 200 8.40 -20.82 -31.20
N ASN A 201 9.23 -21.78 -30.76
CA ASN A 201 8.83 -23.18 -30.54
C ASN A 201 8.24 -23.46 -29.14
N ARG A 202 8.05 -22.45 -28.29
CA ARG A 202 7.58 -22.62 -26.90
C ARG A 202 6.08 -22.34 -26.77
N ILE A 203 5.40 -23.18 -26.00
CA ILE A 203 3.96 -23.03 -25.68
C ILE A 203 3.84 -22.56 -24.24
N THR A 204 3.21 -21.39 -24.04
CA THR A 204 2.79 -20.90 -22.72
C THR A 204 1.58 -21.71 -22.26
N THR A 205 1.66 -22.33 -21.08
CA THR A 205 0.58 -23.13 -20.49
C THR A 205 -0.28 -22.34 -19.51
N LEU A 206 0.25 -21.26 -18.96
CA LEU A 206 -0.43 -20.47 -17.93
C LEU A 206 0.03 -19.01 -17.94
N PHE A 207 -0.93 -18.11 -17.74
CA PHE A 207 -0.71 -16.68 -17.58
C PHE A 207 -1.08 -16.25 -16.16
N VAL A 208 -0.25 -15.41 -15.54
CA VAL A 208 -0.55 -14.76 -14.26
C VAL A 208 -0.72 -13.28 -14.50
N LEU A 209 -1.89 -12.76 -14.18
CA LEU A 209 -2.25 -11.36 -14.37
C LEU A 209 -2.54 -10.71 -13.03
N TYR A 210 -1.94 -9.56 -12.78
CA TYR A 210 -2.29 -8.69 -11.66
C TYR A 210 -2.18 -7.21 -12.08
N TYR A 211 -2.88 -6.34 -11.37
CA TYR A 211 -2.91 -4.91 -11.62
C TYR A 211 -2.06 -4.19 -10.57
N ASP A 212 -1.04 -3.45 -11.00
CA ASP A 212 -0.18 -2.61 -10.16
C ASP A 212 -0.84 -1.23 -9.99
N PRO A 213 -1.38 -0.91 -8.80
CA PRO A 213 -2.20 0.27 -8.62
C PRO A 213 -1.43 1.54 -8.26
N LEU A 214 -0.10 1.48 -8.08
CA LEU A 214 0.69 2.61 -7.59
C LEU A 214 1.62 3.27 -8.62
N GLY A 215 1.76 2.72 -9.82
CA GLY A 215 2.52 3.43 -10.85
C GLY A 215 2.54 2.84 -12.24
N ASN A 216 2.27 1.54 -12.44
CA ASN A 216 2.64 0.92 -13.73
C ASN A 216 1.61 -0.07 -14.31
N GLY A 217 0.32 0.20 -14.23
CA GLY A 217 -0.68 -0.50 -15.06
C GLY A 217 -0.71 -2.03 -14.88
N TRP A 218 -0.93 -2.78 -15.96
CA TRP A 218 -1.14 -4.22 -15.92
C TRP A 218 0.16 -5.01 -16.03
N LYS A 219 0.31 -6.05 -15.20
CA LYS A 219 1.48 -6.94 -15.22
C LYS A 219 1.07 -8.36 -15.61
N LEU A 220 1.69 -8.86 -16.67
CA LEU A 220 1.49 -10.23 -17.17
C LEU A 220 2.78 -11.05 -16.99
N THR A 221 2.70 -12.16 -16.28
CA THR A 221 3.78 -13.15 -16.17
C THR A 221 3.39 -14.42 -16.90
N ARG A 222 4.30 -14.95 -17.73
CA ARG A 222 4.11 -16.18 -18.50
C ARG A 222 4.78 -17.35 -17.81
N TYR A 223 4.17 -18.52 -17.90
CA TYR A 223 4.81 -19.77 -17.55
C TYR A 223 4.94 -20.65 -18.80
N GLN A 224 6.19 -20.84 -19.23
CA GLN A 224 6.59 -21.77 -20.27
C GLN A 224 7.37 -22.95 -19.64
N PRO A 225 7.36 -24.16 -20.23
CA PRO A 225 8.08 -25.31 -19.68
C PRO A 225 9.62 -25.18 -19.62
N SER A 226 10.21 -24.07 -20.05
CA SER A 226 11.65 -23.85 -19.98
C SER A 226 12.00 -22.35 -19.96
N GLY A 227 12.43 -21.83 -18.80
CA GLY A 227 13.13 -20.55 -18.65
C GLY A 227 12.23 -19.31 -18.44
N LEU A 228 12.50 -18.57 -17.37
CA LEU A 228 11.83 -17.35 -16.92
C LEU A 228 12.18 -16.15 -17.83
N SER A 229 11.16 -15.43 -18.32
CA SER A 229 11.29 -14.05 -18.78
C SER A 229 10.09 -13.23 -18.30
N SER A 230 10.34 -12.16 -17.55
CA SER A 230 9.32 -11.18 -17.14
C SER A 230 9.64 -9.81 -17.74
N SER A 231 8.76 -9.27 -18.57
CA SER A 231 8.76 -7.87 -18.98
C SER A 231 7.74 -7.10 -18.13
N GLY A 232 8.13 -5.94 -17.58
CA GLY A 232 7.27 -5.10 -16.78
C GLY A 232 7.16 -3.70 -17.38
N TYR A 233 5.96 -3.27 -17.77
CA TYR A 233 5.71 -1.93 -18.31
C TYR A 233 4.60 -1.21 -17.54
N GLY A 234 4.60 0.12 -17.60
CA GLY A 234 3.70 1.00 -16.86
C GLY A 234 2.88 1.95 -17.72
N LEU A 235 1.61 2.15 -17.36
CA LEU A 235 0.66 2.98 -18.10
C LEU A 235 -0.02 3.96 -17.15
N GLY A 236 0.11 5.26 -17.44
CA GLY A 236 -0.37 6.39 -16.65
C GLY A 236 -1.88 6.64 -16.77
N GLY A 237 -2.43 7.27 -15.72
CA GLY A 237 -3.85 7.63 -15.58
C GLY A 237 -4.21 8.99 -16.18
N GLU A 238 -5.49 9.12 -16.55
CA GLU A 238 -6.11 10.29 -17.20
C GLU A 238 -6.65 11.35 -16.20
N GLU A 239 -6.60 12.61 -16.65
CA GLU A 239 -7.26 13.78 -16.06
C GLU A 239 -8.77 13.77 -16.33
N VAL A 240 -9.57 13.93 -15.27
CA VAL A 240 -10.99 14.27 -15.40
C VAL A 240 -11.14 15.79 -15.30
N SER A 241 -11.50 16.40 -16.42
CA SER A 241 -11.79 17.82 -16.56
C SER A 241 -13.21 18.14 -16.08
N ALA A 242 -13.32 18.58 -14.83
CA ALA A 242 -14.36 19.51 -14.41
C ALA A 242 -13.63 20.69 -13.74
N ARG A 243 -14.06 21.93 -14.02
CA ARG A 243 -13.54 23.14 -13.35
C ARG A 243 -13.91 23.09 -11.86
N GLU A 244 -13.19 22.28 -11.08
CA GLU A 244 -13.17 22.39 -9.62
C GLU A 244 -12.56 23.76 -9.29
N ARG A 245 -13.23 24.53 -8.42
CA ARG A 245 -12.61 25.72 -7.81
C ARG A 245 -11.29 25.30 -7.19
N LYS A 246 -10.25 26.13 -7.35
CA LYS A 246 -8.94 25.79 -6.78
C LYS A 246 -9.09 25.79 -5.26
N PRO A 247 -8.49 24.84 -4.53
CA PRO A 247 -8.55 24.83 -3.06
C PRO A 247 -8.09 26.14 -2.41
N SER A 248 -7.20 26.90 -3.06
CA SER A 248 -6.79 28.23 -2.62
C SER A 248 -7.90 29.27 -2.60
N ASP A 249 -8.97 29.10 -3.39
CA ASP A 249 -10.14 29.97 -3.39
C ASP A 249 -11.00 29.82 -2.11
N LEU A 250 -10.69 28.82 -1.26
CA LEU A 250 -11.34 28.61 0.05
C LEU A 250 -10.75 29.48 1.17
N LEU A 251 -9.60 30.13 0.91
CA LEU A 251 -8.97 31.06 1.82
C LEU A 251 -9.53 32.47 1.63
N THR A 252 -9.66 33.23 2.72
CA THR A 252 -9.89 34.68 2.61
C THR A 252 -8.63 35.37 2.06
N SER A 253 -8.76 36.61 1.56
CA SER A 253 -7.62 37.35 1.02
C SER A 253 -6.47 37.53 2.03
N SER A 254 -6.80 37.70 3.32
CA SER A 254 -5.80 37.79 4.40
C SER A 254 -5.13 36.44 4.67
N GLU A 255 -5.90 35.35 4.70
CA GLU A 255 -5.35 34.00 4.88
C GLU A 255 -4.48 33.57 3.70
N ALA A 256 -4.91 33.83 2.46
CA ALA A 256 -4.18 33.49 1.25
C ALA A 256 -2.77 34.13 1.23
N SER A 257 -2.67 35.35 1.77
CA SER A 257 -1.44 36.13 1.88
C SER A 257 -0.63 35.83 3.14
N ALA A 258 -1.15 35.01 4.06
CA ALA A 258 -0.50 34.68 5.31
C ALA A 258 0.84 33.98 5.06
N ARG A 259 1.88 34.45 5.75
CA ARG A 259 3.25 33.95 5.60
C ARG A 259 3.42 32.61 6.33
N ILE A 260 4.00 31.65 5.61
CA ILE A 260 4.38 30.32 6.11
C ILE A 260 5.83 30.33 6.61
N THR A 261 6.72 31.02 5.90
CA THR A 261 8.16 31.12 6.21
C THR A 261 8.75 32.39 5.57
N ASP A 262 9.76 33.00 6.20
CA ASP A 262 10.40 34.23 5.72
C ASP A 262 11.30 34.04 4.48
N LYS A 263 11.78 32.82 4.25
CA LYS A 263 12.52 32.42 3.05
C LYS A 263 12.08 31.01 2.63
N PRO A 264 12.10 30.67 1.32
CA PRO A 264 12.04 29.29 0.89
C PRO A 264 13.19 28.53 1.58
N ARG A 265 12.86 27.57 2.45
CA ARG A 265 13.89 26.75 3.11
C ARG A 265 14.42 25.74 2.12
N ASN A 266 15.75 25.66 1.98
CA ASN A 266 16.44 24.56 1.30
C ASN A 266 16.15 23.23 2.04
N PRO A 267 16.21 22.05 1.38
CA PRO A 267 15.29 20.93 1.56
C PRO A 267 15.52 20.15 2.86
N GLN A 268 15.07 20.69 3.98
CA GLN A 268 14.59 19.85 5.07
C GLN A 268 13.17 19.42 4.71
N GLN A 269 13.17 18.38 3.88
CA GLN A 269 12.06 17.64 3.32
C GLN A 269 10.79 17.69 4.24
N VAL A 270 9.74 18.40 3.81
CA VAL A 270 8.51 18.63 4.59
C VAL A 270 7.49 17.50 4.37
N ILE A 271 7.02 16.89 5.46
CA ILE A 271 5.93 15.89 5.38
C ILE A 271 4.56 16.57 5.40
N ILE A 272 3.54 15.92 4.83
CA ILE A 272 2.19 16.47 4.74
C ILE A 272 1.64 16.95 6.09
N PRO A 273 1.80 16.22 7.22
CA PRO A 273 1.35 16.74 8.52
C PRO A 273 2.00 18.07 8.93
N GLU A 274 3.28 18.28 8.64
CA GLU A 274 3.98 19.54 8.93
C GLU A 274 3.49 20.67 8.04
N ALA A 275 3.26 20.38 6.75
CA ALA A 275 2.65 21.33 5.82
C ALA A 275 1.25 21.77 6.30
N LEU A 276 0.41 20.82 6.68
CA LEU A 276 -0.94 21.10 7.20
C LEU A 276 -0.91 21.87 8.53
N LEU A 277 0.04 21.57 9.42
CA LEU A 277 0.24 22.33 10.65
C LEU A 277 0.70 23.76 10.37
N ALA A 278 1.64 23.95 9.45
CA ALA A 278 2.11 25.27 9.05
C ALA A 278 0.97 26.10 8.43
N LEU A 279 0.13 25.47 7.61
CA LEU A 279 -1.07 26.09 7.06
C LEU A 279 -2.02 26.55 8.17
N ALA A 280 -2.32 25.67 9.13
CA ALA A 280 -3.19 25.99 10.27
C ALA A 280 -2.62 27.15 11.11
N ASN A 281 -1.31 27.14 11.37
CA ASN A 281 -0.64 28.18 12.15
C ASN A 281 -0.65 29.54 11.45
N ALA A 282 -0.33 29.58 10.16
CA ALA A 282 -0.24 30.85 9.41
C ALA A 282 -1.62 31.48 9.20
N THR A 283 -2.65 30.67 8.94
CA THR A 283 -4.01 31.16 8.65
C THR A 283 -4.86 31.34 9.91
N GLY A 284 -4.47 30.74 11.04
CA GLY A 284 -5.32 30.63 12.22
C GLY A 284 -6.55 29.73 12.02
N THR A 285 -6.64 29.05 10.86
CA THR A 285 -7.78 28.22 10.49
C THR A 285 -7.58 26.79 10.99
N GLY A 286 -8.64 26.19 11.54
CA GLY A 286 -8.61 24.78 11.93
C GLY A 286 -8.42 23.89 10.71
N VAL A 287 -7.59 22.85 10.83
CA VAL A 287 -7.33 21.87 9.77
C VAL A 287 -7.63 20.46 10.28
N VAL A 288 -8.45 19.73 9.53
CA VAL A 288 -8.70 18.29 9.73
C VAL A 288 -8.45 17.56 8.41
N ALA A 289 -7.64 16.51 8.44
CA ALA A 289 -7.28 15.73 7.26
C ALA A 289 -7.30 14.23 7.54
N GLU A 290 -7.72 13.43 6.56
CA GLU A 290 -7.44 12.00 6.57
C GLU A 290 -5.93 11.77 6.45
N TYR A 291 -5.36 10.85 7.23
CA TYR A 291 -3.95 10.48 7.12
C TYR A 291 -3.82 9.05 6.59
N CYS A 292 -3.11 8.91 5.47
CA CYS A 292 -2.87 7.66 4.75
C CYS A 292 -1.35 7.39 4.75
N PRO A 293 -0.83 6.57 5.68
CA PRO A 293 0.60 6.42 5.93
C PRO A 293 1.44 6.21 4.67
N LEU A 294 1.13 5.22 3.83
CA LEU A 294 1.99 4.90 2.68
C LEU A 294 1.97 5.96 1.57
N THR A 295 0.84 6.66 1.37
CA THR A 295 0.73 7.74 0.36
C THR A 295 1.10 9.12 0.89
N MET A 296 1.21 9.29 2.21
CA MET A 296 1.48 10.58 2.85
C MET A 296 2.81 10.63 3.61
N LEU A 297 3.56 9.53 3.63
CA LEU A 297 4.95 9.47 4.07
C LEU A 297 5.98 10.02 3.06
N PRO A 298 5.81 9.98 1.73
CA PRO A 298 6.80 10.64 0.88
C PRO A 298 6.71 12.15 1.15
N ARG A 299 7.87 12.77 1.38
CA ARG A 299 7.95 14.22 1.58
C ARG A 299 7.77 14.83 0.18
N VAL A 300 6.54 15.26 -0.09
CA VAL A 300 6.01 15.47 -1.46
C VAL A 300 6.33 16.86 -2.02
N LEU A 301 6.72 17.80 -1.16
CA LEU A 301 7.08 19.15 -1.58
C LEU A 301 8.60 19.30 -1.64
N THR A 302 9.10 19.68 -2.81
CA THR A 302 10.53 19.95 -3.08
C THR A 302 11.05 21.17 -2.30
N TYR A 303 10.14 22.11 -1.97
CA TYR A 303 10.40 23.28 -1.14
C TYR A 303 9.15 23.62 -0.32
N MET A 304 9.31 24.30 0.82
CA MET A 304 8.18 24.87 1.56
C MET A 304 7.78 26.21 0.92
N PRO A 305 6.54 26.37 0.41
CA PRO A 305 6.10 27.64 -0.14
C PRO A 305 6.03 28.73 0.94
N THR A 306 6.20 29.99 0.54
CA THR A 306 6.27 31.14 1.47
C THR A 306 4.91 31.65 1.93
N SER A 307 3.83 31.34 1.21
CA SER A 307 2.46 31.75 1.54
C SER A 307 1.51 30.56 1.64
N ALA A 308 0.42 30.74 2.40
CA ALA A 308 -0.61 29.73 2.57
C ALA A 308 -1.28 29.35 1.24
N LYS A 309 -1.53 30.32 0.35
CA LYS A 309 -2.04 30.05 -1.01
C LYS A 309 -1.12 29.13 -1.80
N ALA A 310 0.18 29.45 -1.85
CA ALA A 310 1.13 28.67 -2.61
C ALA A 310 1.30 27.26 -2.03
N LEU A 311 1.22 27.13 -0.70
CA LEU A 311 1.21 25.82 -0.04
C LEU A 311 -0.01 24.99 -0.41
N LEU A 312 -1.21 25.60 -0.41
CA LEU A 312 -2.44 24.90 -0.75
C LEU A 312 -2.51 24.52 -2.23
N ASP A 313 -2.01 25.38 -3.12
CA ASP A 313 -1.85 25.08 -4.56
C ASP A 313 -0.86 23.92 -4.78
N ALA A 314 0.24 23.88 -4.01
CA ALA A 314 1.21 22.79 -4.08
C ALA A 314 0.62 21.45 -3.58
N LEU A 315 -0.15 21.47 -2.48
CA LEU A 315 -0.86 20.29 -1.99
C LEU A 315 -1.94 19.79 -2.97
N ASP A 316 -2.64 20.68 -3.67
CA ASP A 316 -3.64 20.29 -4.69
C ASP A 316 -2.98 19.63 -5.91
N THR A 317 -1.77 20.06 -6.29
CA THR A 317 -0.99 19.46 -7.40
C THR A 317 -0.71 17.98 -7.15
N LEU A 318 -0.63 17.55 -5.89
CA LEU A 318 -0.43 16.14 -5.52
C LEU A 318 -1.68 15.29 -5.74
N ARG A 319 -2.85 15.92 -5.94
CA ARG A 319 -4.15 15.27 -6.14
C ARG A 319 -4.51 14.26 -5.05
N LEU A 320 -3.98 14.44 -3.83
CA LEU A 320 -4.21 13.53 -2.70
C LEU A 320 -5.56 13.77 -2.04
N TYR A 321 -6.02 15.02 -2.00
CA TYR A 321 -7.21 15.42 -1.27
C TYR A 321 -8.24 16.15 -2.12
N THR A 322 -9.50 15.96 -1.77
CA THR A 322 -10.56 16.93 -1.99
C THR A 322 -10.60 17.85 -0.77
N VAL A 323 -10.52 19.15 -0.98
CA VAL A 323 -10.48 20.15 0.08
C VAL A 323 -11.81 20.89 0.15
N LYS A 324 -12.36 21.04 1.35
CA LYS A 324 -13.57 21.82 1.61
C LYS A 324 -13.37 22.72 2.83
N ARG A 325 -14.08 23.84 2.88
CA ARG A 325 -14.20 24.65 4.10
C ARG A 325 -15.61 24.52 4.66
N LYS A 326 -15.73 24.16 5.93
CA LYS A 326 -17.02 24.05 6.64
C LYS A 326 -16.83 24.46 8.09
N ASP A 327 -17.74 25.27 8.61
CA ASP A 327 -17.72 25.75 10.01
C ASP A 327 -16.37 26.38 10.41
N GLY A 328 -15.73 27.11 9.48
CA GLY A 328 -14.42 27.72 9.72
C GLY A 328 -13.23 26.75 9.74
N VAL A 329 -13.43 25.47 9.39
CA VAL A 329 -12.40 24.42 9.34
C VAL A 329 -12.12 24.01 7.89
N LEU A 330 -10.85 23.89 7.53
CA LEU A 330 -10.41 23.27 6.27
C LEU A 330 -10.35 21.74 6.45
N GLN A 331 -11.08 21.03 5.61
CA GLN A 331 -11.26 19.59 5.65
C GLN A 331 -10.63 18.96 4.41
N PHE A 332 -9.65 18.09 4.63
CA PHE A 332 -8.88 17.40 3.58
C PHE A 332 -9.29 15.92 3.56
N SER A 333 -10.20 15.61 2.65
CA SER A 333 -10.72 14.26 2.43
C SER A 333 -9.90 13.56 1.36
N ALA A 334 -9.48 12.30 1.54
CA ALA A 334 -8.66 11.64 0.54
C ALA A 334 -9.45 11.44 -0.78
N ARG A 335 -8.87 11.74 -1.95
CA ARG A 335 -9.57 11.52 -3.23
C ARG A 335 -9.82 10.04 -3.54
N GLN A 336 -8.95 9.17 -3.02
CA GLN A 336 -9.03 7.72 -3.20
C GLN A 336 -9.21 7.00 -1.85
N ARG A 337 -10.22 7.41 -1.06
CA ARG A 337 -10.46 6.87 0.30
C ARG A 337 -10.44 5.35 0.36
N VAL A 338 -11.27 4.73 -0.48
CA VAL A 338 -11.40 3.26 -0.57
C VAL A 338 -10.03 2.60 -0.77
N TRP A 339 -9.26 3.10 -1.73
CA TRP A 339 -7.97 2.52 -2.08
C TRP A 339 -6.95 2.70 -0.96
N HIS A 340 -6.84 3.91 -0.39
CA HIS A 340 -5.98 4.18 0.75
C HIS A 340 -6.30 3.31 1.97
N ARG A 341 -7.58 3.00 2.21
CA ARG A 341 -7.99 2.13 3.31
C ARG A 341 -7.59 0.68 3.08
N LEU A 342 -7.79 0.17 1.86
CA LEU A 342 -7.42 -1.21 1.51
C LEU A 342 -5.90 -1.40 1.44
N ALA A 343 -5.15 -0.35 1.11
CA ALA A 343 -3.70 -0.33 1.06
C ALA A 343 -3.03 0.01 2.41
N ASP A 344 -3.80 0.39 3.45
CA ASP A 344 -3.23 0.85 4.72
C ASP A 344 -2.48 -0.28 5.43
N ILE A 345 -1.26 0.01 5.89
CA ILE A 345 -0.49 -0.86 6.79
C ILE A 345 -0.42 -0.13 8.13
N PRO A 346 -0.76 -0.81 9.25
CA PRO A 346 -0.72 -0.17 10.56
C PRO A 346 0.63 0.48 10.85
N ARG A 347 0.62 1.72 11.32
CA ARG A 347 1.82 2.49 11.67
C ARG A 347 2.67 1.76 12.70
N GLU A 348 2.07 1.02 13.62
CA GLU A 348 2.79 0.25 14.63
C GLU A 348 3.59 -0.88 13.97
N THR A 349 3.02 -1.51 12.94
CA THR A 349 3.70 -2.51 12.11
C THR A 349 4.86 -1.88 11.34
N ILE A 350 4.63 -0.76 10.64
CA ILE A 350 5.69 -0.04 9.93
C ILE A 350 6.77 0.42 10.92
N ALA A 351 6.39 1.04 12.03
CA ALA A 351 7.31 1.53 13.05
C ALA A 351 8.18 0.39 13.58
N ARG A 352 7.60 -0.78 13.87
CA ARG A 352 8.37 -1.96 14.29
C ARG A 352 9.40 -2.38 13.25
N TRP A 353 9.03 -2.43 11.98
CA TRP A 353 9.98 -2.71 10.88
C TRP A 353 11.05 -1.62 10.74
N MET A 354 10.75 -0.37 11.10
CA MET A 354 11.63 0.79 10.93
C MET A 354 12.39 1.19 12.21
N SER A 355 12.11 0.55 13.35
CA SER A 355 12.53 1.00 14.69
C SER A 355 13.97 0.66 15.07
N ASP A 356 14.64 -0.22 14.33
CA ASP A 356 16.03 -0.59 14.63
C ASP A 356 16.99 0.48 14.09
N GLN A 357 17.14 1.57 14.85
CA GLN A 357 17.89 2.77 14.44
C GLN A 357 19.38 2.51 14.18
N ASN A 358 19.92 1.38 14.64
CA ASN A 358 21.35 1.03 14.52
C ASN A 358 21.62 -0.23 13.68
N ARG A 359 20.60 -0.98 13.26
CA ARG A 359 20.73 -2.09 12.29
C ARG A 359 19.64 -1.98 11.23
N PHE A 360 20.02 -1.55 10.04
CA PHE A 360 19.11 -1.47 8.91
C PHE A 360 19.01 -2.84 8.25
N GLY A 361 17.84 -3.46 8.20
CA GLY A 361 17.74 -4.73 7.50
C GLY A 361 16.49 -5.56 7.77
N LEU A 362 16.29 -6.55 6.91
CA LEU A 362 15.18 -7.48 7.01
C LEU A 362 15.64 -8.75 7.71
N THR A 363 14.70 -9.38 8.40
CA THR A 363 14.84 -10.76 8.90
C THR A 363 13.84 -11.62 8.17
N PHE A 364 14.02 -12.94 8.23
CA PHE A 364 13.02 -13.86 7.71
C PHE A 364 11.65 -13.67 8.38
N ALA A 365 11.63 -13.34 9.68
CA ALA A 365 10.41 -13.03 10.41
C ALA A 365 9.69 -11.80 9.84
N THR A 366 10.43 -10.71 9.61
CA THR A 366 9.88 -9.50 8.98
C THR A 366 9.35 -9.79 7.58
N ALA A 367 10.08 -10.59 6.79
CA ALA A 367 9.66 -10.97 5.45
C ALA A 367 8.35 -11.78 5.44
N LEU A 368 8.19 -12.73 6.37
CA LEU A 368 6.93 -13.48 6.53
C LEU A 368 5.76 -12.56 6.89
N GLU A 369 5.98 -11.50 7.66
CA GLU A 369 4.93 -10.52 7.96
C GLU A 369 4.56 -9.69 6.72
N ILE A 370 5.56 -9.25 5.95
CA ILE A 370 5.34 -8.53 4.69
C ILE A 370 4.58 -9.40 3.68
N TRP A 371 4.94 -10.69 3.54
CA TRP A 371 4.21 -11.62 2.67
C TRP A 371 2.84 -12.02 3.21
N GLY A 372 2.59 -11.80 4.50
CA GLY A 372 1.28 -12.01 5.13
C GLY A 372 0.30 -10.87 4.86
N LEU A 373 0.78 -9.72 4.36
CA LEU A 373 -0.07 -8.62 3.90
C LEU A 373 -0.90 -9.03 2.67
N THR A 374 -1.98 -8.29 2.41
CA THR A 374 -2.71 -8.43 1.14
C THR A 374 -1.81 -8.01 -0.02
N ASP A 375 -2.06 -8.55 -1.22
CA ASP A 375 -1.27 -8.17 -2.40
C ASP A 375 -1.30 -6.65 -2.65
N LEU A 376 -2.45 -6.01 -2.40
CA LEU A 376 -2.59 -4.57 -2.49
C LEU A 376 -1.71 -3.81 -1.50
N GLN A 377 -1.68 -4.23 -0.22
CA GLN A 377 -0.80 -3.64 0.79
C GLN A 377 0.67 -3.84 0.44
N ARG A 378 1.02 -4.98 -0.17
CA ARG A 378 2.40 -5.27 -0.58
C ARG A 378 2.84 -4.42 -1.76
N ASP A 379 1.99 -4.25 -2.75
CA ASP A 379 2.29 -3.34 -3.87
C ASP A 379 2.40 -1.91 -3.35
N ALA A 380 1.50 -1.53 -2.43
CA ALA A 380 1.56 -0.26 -1.74
C ALA A 380 2.90 -0.01 -1.04
N LEU A 381 3.35 -1.02 -0.28
CA LEU A 381 4.62 -1.01 0.44
C LEU A 381 5.82 -1.00 -0.51
N GLY A 382 5.76 -1.79 -1.60
CA GLY A 382 6.87 -1.96 -2.53
C GLY A 382 7.20 -0.67 -3.28
N GLU A 383 6.19 0.04 -3.75
CA GLU A 383 6.36 1.33 -4.42
C GLU A 383 6.80 2.42 -3.45
N TRP A 384 6.19 2.49 -2.27
CA TRP A 384 6.63 3.39 -1.21
C TRP A 384 8.12 3.15 -0.87
N ALA A 385 8.51 1.88 -0.68
CA ALA A 385 9.88 1.53 -0.36
C ALA A 385 10.84 1.84 -1.53
N SER A 386 10.46 1.58 -2.78
CA SER A 386 11.25 2.01 -3.95
C SER A 386 11.48 3.52 -3.98
N PHE A 387 10.43 4.31 -3.73
CA PHE A 387 10.56 5.77 -3.65
C PHE A 387 11.50 6.20 -2.51
N MET A 388 11.38 5.56 -1.35
CA MET A 388 12.25 5.84 -0.20
C MET A 388 13.71 5.41 -0.46
N SER A 389 13.93 4.32 -1.21
CA SER A 389 15.26 3.89 -1.64
C SER A 389 15.98 4.97 -2.44
N VAL A 390 15.33 5.51 -3.48
CA VAL A 390 15.88 6.61 -4.30
C VAL A 390 16.14 7.84 -3.45
N ARG A 391 15.23 8.14 -2.52
CA ARG A 391 15.33 9.31 -1.65
C ARG A 391 16.56 9.30 -0.74
N TYR A 392 16.83 8.17 -0.09
CA TYR A 392 17.93 8.07 0.88
C TYR A 392 19.27 7.73 0.25
N GLN A 393 19.34 7.63 -1.08
CA GLN A 393 20.52 7.13 -1.77
C GLN A 393 21.79 7.96 -1.51
N TYR A 394 21.64 9.24 -1.17
CA TYR A 394 22.73 10.16 -0.84
C TYR A 394 22.95 10.28 0.67
N ASP A 395 21.91 10.67 1.41
CA ASP A 395 22.04 11.04 2.83
C ASP A 395 22.25 9.83 3.75
N ALA A 396 21.76 8.65 3.34
CA ALA A 396 21.85 7.42 4.13
C ALA A 396 21.88 6.18 3.22
N PRO A 397 23.01 5.89 2.55
CA PRO A 397 23.10 4.82 1.55
C PRO A 397 22.69 3.42 2.06
N LEU A 398 22.99 3.08 3.31
CA LEU A 398 22.56 1.81 3.91
C LEU A 398 21.04 1.75 4.16
N ARG A 399 20.43 2.90 4.47
CA ARG A 399 18.97 3.00 4.59
C ARG A 399 18.30 2.90 3.22
N SER A 400 18.93 3.45 2.17
CA SER A 400 18.49 3.24 0.78
C SER A 400 18.49 1.76 0.40
N MET A 401 19.57 1.03 0.72
CA MET A 401 19.63 -0.42 0.52
C MET A 401 18.50 -1.17 1.24
N TYR A 402 18.27 -0.85 2.51
CA TYR A 402 17.18 -1.46 3.27
C TYR A 402 15.80 -1.25 2.63
N TYR A 403 15.52 -0.04 2.15
CA TYR A 403 14.27 0.23 1.43
C TYR A 403 14.20 -0.52 0.10
N ASN A 404 15.31 -0.70 -0.60
CA ASN A 404 15.35 -1.55 -1.79
C ASN A 404 15.00 -3.00 -1.45
N ASP A 405 15.56 -3.54 -0.38
CA ASP A 405 15.27 -4.91 0.09
C ASP A 405 13.77 -5.06 0.43
N ILE A 406 13.16 -4.07 1.09
CA ILE A 406 11.71 -4.08 1.36
C ILE A 406 10.95 -4.11 0.03
N ALA A 407 11.36 -3.30 -0.93
CA ALA A 407 10.69 -3.18 -2.21
C ALA A 407 10.74 -4.51 -2.99
N GLU A 408 11.89 -5.20 -2.97
CA GLU A 408 12.06 -6.51 -3.59
C GLU A 408 11.22 -7.59 -2.90
N ILE A 409 11.28 -7.67 -1.56
CA ILE A 409 10.48 -8.62 -0.77
C ILE A 409 8.99 -8.39 -0.98
N ALA A 410 8.55 -7.13 -0.91
CA ALA A 410 7.15 -6.78 -1.08
C ALA A 410 6.64 -7.18 -2.47
N ARG A 411 7.46 -7.06 -3.51
CA ARG A 411 7.09 -7.47 -4.89
C ARG A 411 7.22 -8.98 -5.16
N MET A 412 8.01 -9.72 -4.40
CA MET A 412 8.29 -11.14 -4.66
C MET A 412 7.03 -12.05 -4.60
N ARG A 413 6.65 -12.67 -5.72
CA ARG A 413 5.49 -13.58 -5.77
C ARG A 413 5.94 -15.04 -5.90
N ASP A 414 6.30 -15.66 -4.78
CA ASP A 414 6.60 -17.10 -4.71
C ASP A 414 5.54 -17.82 -3.87
N ALA A 415 4.89 -18.84 -4.45
CA ALA A 415 3.79 -19.53 -3.81
C ALA A 415 4.17 -20.25 -2.50
N LEU A 416 5.40 -20.76 -2.35
CA LEU A 416 5.86 -21.39 -1.11
C LEU A 416 6.03 -20.34 0.00
N LEU A 417 6.52 -19.15 -0.34
CA LEU A 417 6.60 -18.02 0.59
C LEU A 417 5.21 -17.53 1.01
N MET A 418 4.27 -17.42 0.08
CA MET A 418 2.89 -17.03 0.41
C MET A 418 2.20 -18.06 1.31
N ALA A 419 2.40 -19.35 1.04
CA ALA A 419 1.87 -20.42 1.89
C ALA A 419 2.48 -20.36 3.30
N ALA A 420 3.79 -20.15 3.42
CA ALA A 420 4.47 -19.99 4.70
C ALA A 420 3.97 -18.76 5.49
N ALA A 421 3.75 -17.63 4.81
CA ALA A 421 3.30 -16.39 5.44
C ALA A 421 1.85 -16.47 5.97
N ARG A 422 1.00 -17.28 5.33
CA ARG A 422 -0.41 -17.49 5.71
C ARG A 422 -0.61 -18.54 6.81
N LEU A 423 0.47 -19.14 7.30
CA LEU A 423 0.40 -20.09 8.41
C LEU A 423 -0.17 -19.45 9.69
N PRO A 424 -0.92 -20.21 10.51
CA PRO A 424 -1.30 -19.79 11.86
C PRO A 424 -0.09 -19.33 12.69
N ALA A 425 -0.30 -18.46 13.68
CA ALA A 425 0.79 -17.86 14.45
C ALA A 425 1.73 -18.90 15.10
N THR A 426 1.17 -19.96 15.68
CA THR A 426 1.93 -21.07 16.28
C THR A 426 2.75 -21.85 15.24
N ALA A 427 2.18 -22.11 14.08
CA ALA A 427 2.86 -22.74 12.96
C ALA A 427 4.00 -21.85 12.40
N ARG A 428 3.80 -20.53 12.30
CA ARG A 428 4.87 -19.60 11.90
C ARG A 428 6.01 -19.59 12.91
N GLN A 429 5.74 -19.65 14.21
CA GLN A 429 6.79 -19.74 15.23
C GLN A 429 7.60 -21.03 15.09
N ASN A 430 6.94 -22.16 14.82
CA ASN A 430 7.63 -23.42 14.54
C ASN A 430 8.50 -23.32 13.28
N LEU A 431 7.99 -22.70 12.21
CA LEU A 431 8.76 -22.47 10.99
C LEU A 431 9.99 -21.58 11.24
N LEU A 432 9.84 -20.50 12.00
CA LEU A 432 10.93 -19.61 12.40
C LEU A 432 11.98 -20.32 13.27
N ALA A 433 11.55 -21.30 14.07
CA ALA A 433 12.43 -22.18 14.84
C ALA A 433 13.08 -23.29 14.00
N GLY A 434 12.80 -23.36 12.70
CA GLY A 434 13.31 -24.37 11.78
C GLY A 434 12.66 -25.74 11.90
N LYS A 435 11.55 -25.84 12.65
CA LYS A 435 10.76 -27.07 12.76
C LYS A 435 9.87 -27.23 11.51
N PRO A 436 9.71 -28.45 10.98
CA PRO A 436 8.77 -28.69 9.89
C PRO A 436 7.34 -28.43 10.36
N VAL A 437 6.55 -27.79 9.50
CA VAL A 437 5.14 -27.47 9.72
C VAL A 437 4.30 -28.23 8.72
N ILE A 438 3.39 -29.08 9.23
CA ILE A 438 2.43 -29.79 8.39
C ILE A 438 1.34 -28.83 7.91
N VAL A 439 1.01 -28.92 6.62
CA VAL A 439 0.03 -28.08 5.93
C VAL A 439 -0.90 -28.95 5.10
N SER A 440 -2.19 -28.63 5.10
CA SER A 440 -3.17 -29.40 4.32
C SER A 440 -3.16 -28.98 2.84
N LEU A 441 -2.99 -29.96 1.95
CA LEU A 441 -3.12 -29.77 0.50
C LEU A 441 -4.59 -29.63 0.06
N ARG A 442 -5.56 -29.72 0.98
CA ARG A 442 -6.97 -29.36 0.73
C ARG A 442 -7.18 -27.86 0.67
N ASN A 443 -6.30 -27.06 1.28
CA ASN A 443 -6.34 -25.61 1.16
C ASN A 443 -5.81 -25.19 -0.23
N PRO A 444 -6.59 -24.48 -1.06
CA PRO A 444 -6.16 -24.09 -2.41
C PRO A 444 -4.84 -23.32 -2.46
N ALA A 445 -4.60 -22.41 -1.51
CA ALA A 445 -3.37 -21.61 -1.46
C ALA A 445 -2.14 -22.44 -1.11
N THR A 446 -2.29 -23.42 -0.21
CA THR A 446 -1.23 -24.37 0.10
C THR A 446 -1.04 -25.32 -1.06
N ARG A 447 -2.12 -25.86 -1.63
CA ARG A 447 -2.05 -26.74 -2.81
C ARG A 447 -1.26 -26.08 -3.92
N GLU A 448 -1.55 -24.82 -4.23
CA GLU A 448 -0.86 -24.02 -5.24
C GLU A 448 0.67 -23.97 -5.05
N ALA A 449 1.14 -23.85 -3.81
CA ALA A 449 2.57 -23.87 -3.50
C ALA A 449 3.29 -25.18 -3.89
N PHE A 450 2.53 -26.28 -3.96
CA PHE A 450 3.00 -27.64 -4.21
C PHE A 450 2.50 -28.23 -5.54
N LEU A 451 1.71 -27.49 -6.35
CA LEU A 451 1.15 -27.98 -7.63
C LEU A 451 2.21 -28.33 -8.68
N TYR A 452 3.41 -27.73 -8.66
CA TYR A 452 4.49 -28.13 -9.57
C TYR A 452 5.19 -29.44 -9.14
N ALA A 453 5.12 -29.81 -7.86
CA ALA A 453 5.62 -31.08 -7.37
C ALA A 453 4.71 -32.27 -7.75
N SER A 454 3.43 -31.99 -8.03
CA SER A 454 2.43 -33.02 -8.35
C SER A 454 2.57 -33.63 -9.74
N ALA A 455 3.42 -33.08 -10.60
CA ALA A 455 3.75 -33.71 -11.89
C ALA A 455 4.74 -34.89 -11.75
N GLN A 456 5.46 -34.96 -10.62
CA GLN A 456 6.45 -36.02 -10.33
C GLN A 456 6.06 -36.91 -9.13
N LEU A 457 4.98 -36.57 -8.43
CA LEU A 457 4.47 -37.34 -7.32
C LEU A 457 3.01 -37.75 -7.60
N PRO A 458 2.61 -38.99 -7.28
CA PRO A 458 1.21 -39.38 -7.30
C PRO A 458 0.49 -38.59 -6.21
N VAL A 459 -0.02 -37.40 -6.53
CA VAL A 459 -0.84 -36.56 -5.62
C VAL A 459 -2.26 -37.11 -5.48
N THR A 460 -2.41 -38.43 -5.66
CA THR A 460 -3.69 -39.11 -5.59
C THR A 460 -4.07 -39.52 -4.17
N ASP A 461 -3.21 -39.41 -3.14
CA ASP A 461 -3.62 -39.76 -1.76
C ASP A 461 -3.03 -38.94 -0.60
N VAL A 462 -2.10 -38.00 -0.81
CA VAL A 462 -1.50 -37.28 0.33
C VAL A 462 -2.29 -35.99 0.62
N GLY A 463 -3.08 -36.00 1.69
CA GLY A 463 -3.82 -34.83 2.16
C GLY A 463 -2.97 -33.73 2.79
N GLU A 464 -1.67 -33.99 2.99
CA GLU A 464 -0.76 -33.18 3.79
C GLU A 464 0.62 -33.01 3.12
N ALA A 465 1.23 -31.86 3.33
CA ALA A 465 2.60 -31.54 2.95
C ALA A 465 3.30 -30.89 4.15
N TRP A 466 4.59 -30.62 4.04
CA TRP A 466 5.34 -29.91 5.07
C TRP A 466 6.14 -28.74 4.51
N ILE A 467 6.31 -27.70 5.32
CA ILE A 467 7.18 -26.56 5.05
C ILE A 467 8.21 -26.46 6.16
N GLN A 468 9.49 -26.30 5.82
CA GLN A 468 10.58 -26.14 6.78
C GLN A 468 11.54 -25.04 6.33
N ALA A 469 12.00 -24.20 7.25
CA ALA A 469 13.03 -23.22 6.99
C ALA A 469 14.36 -23.68 7.62
N VAL A 470 15.38 -23.89 6.80
CA VAL A 470 16.76 -24.12 7.26
C VAL A 470 17.48 -22.79 7.18
N ARG A 471 18.11 -22.36 8.28
CA ARG A 471 18.71 -21.03 8.39
C ARG A 471 20.19 -21.13 8.69
N GLU A 472 20.96 -20.27 8.05
CA GLU A 472 22.40 -20.13 8.20
C GLU A 472 22.71 -18.65 8.38
N GLN A 473 23.62 -18.32 9.30
CA GLN A 473 24.08 -16.94 9.50
C GLN A 473 25.45 -16.79 8.84
N ARG A 474 25.62 -15.73 8.06
CA ARG A 474 26.90 -15.37 7.43
C ARG A 474 27.21 -13.91 7.70
N VAL A 475 28.49 -13.57 7.58
CA VAL A 475 28.96 -12.18 7.60
C VAL A 475 29.59 -11.88 6.26
N ARG A 476 29.17 -10.79 5.64
CA ARG A 476 29.77 -10.21 4.44
C ARG A 476 30.27 -8.82 4.71
N TYR A 477 31.24 -8.39 3.92
CA TYR A 477 31.67 -7.00 3.88
C TYR A 477 31.33 -6.41 2.51
N GLY A 478 30.96 -5.14 2.50
CA GLY A 478 30.53 -4.47 1.30
C GLY A 478 30.96 -3.02 1.25
N VAL A 479 31.00 -2.50 0.04
CA VAL A 479 31.16 -1.08 -0.27
C VAL A 479 30.03 -0.66 -1.20
N ARG A 480 29.43 0.49 -0.90
CA ARG A 480 28.53 1.18 -1.82
C ARG A 480 29.24 2.41 -2.36
N LEU A 481 29.32 2.51 -3.67
CA LEU A 481 30.03 3.56 -4.39
C LEU A 481 29.02 4.49 -5.02
N ILE A 482 29.25 5.78 -4.83
CA ILE A 482 28.46 6.84 -5.45
C ILE A 482 29.32 7.48 -6.53
N THR A 483 28.95 7.32 -7.80
CA THR A 483 29.65 7.91 -8.94
C THR A 483 28.73 8.86 -9.70
N SER A 484 29.23 10.05 -10.02
CA SER A 484 28.57 10.97 -10.96
C SER A 484 28.85 10.51 -12.40
N THR A 485 27.83 10.47 -13.24
CA THR A 485 27.97 10.22 -14.68
C THR A 485 28.27 11.54 -15.42
N PRO A 486 28.90 11.47 -16.61
CA PRO A 486 29.22 12.66 -17.41
C PRO A 486 28.00 13.54 -17.76
N GLU A 487 26.81 12.94 -17.85
CA GLU A 487 25.53 13.62 -18.14
C GLU A 487 24.93 14.30 -16.89
N GLY A 488 25.66 14.31 -15.77
CA GLY A 488 25.16 14.79 -14.47
C GLY A 488 24.22 13.80 -13.78
N GLY A 489 24.10 12.56 -14.29
CA GLY A 489 23.42 11.46 -13.64
C GLY A 489 24.24 10.88 -12.49
N ILE A 490 23.67 9.95 -11.73
CA ILE A 490 24.39 9.26 -10.65
C ILE A 490 24.17 7.77 -10.78
N GLN A 491 25.28 7.02 -10.67
CA GLN A 491 25.29 5.57 -10.64
C GLN A 491 25.69 5.09 -9.24
N LEU A 492 24.96 4.08 -8.76
CA LEU A 492 25.19 3.46 -7.46
C LEU A 492 25.63 2.02 -7.69
N ASN A 493 26.87 1.71 -7.32
CA ASN A 493 27.40 0.37 -7.45
C ASN A 493 27.60 -0.21 -6.05
N THR A 494 27.06 -1.41 -5.80
CA THR A 494 27.25 -2.12 -4.54
C THR A 494 28.08 -3.36 -4.80
N ILE A 495 29.20 -3.48 -4.09
CA ILE A 495 30.06 -4.66 -4.12
C ILE A 495 30.00 -5.29 -2.74
N MET A 496 29.71 -6.58 -2.67
CA MET A 496 29.62 -7.32 -1.42
C MET A 496 30.23 -8.70 -1.58
N ARG A 497 31.15 -9.09 -0.70
CA ARG A 497 31.84 -10.39 -0.76
C ARG A 497 32.08 -10.97 0.64
N ASP A 498 32.33 -12.27 0.68
CA ASP A 498 32.79 -12.95 1.89
C ASP A 498 34.27 -12.55 2.15
N ALA A 499 34.57 -12.15 3.38
CA ALA A 499 35.93 -11.84 3.85
C ALA A 499 36.04 -12.12 5.35
N ARG A 500 37.26 -12.39 5.84
CA ARG A 500 37.47 -12.68 7.27
C ARG A 500 37.42 -11.39 8.08
N THR A 501 37.99 -10.32 7.54
CA THR A 501 38.05 -9.00 8.18
C THR A 501 37.65 -7.89 7.20
N PRO A 502 37.19 -6.71 7.70
CA PRO A 502 36.90 -5.57 6.84
C PRO A 502 38.15 -5.05 6.12
N GLU A 503 39.34 -5.18 6.72
CA GLU A 503 40.62 -4.77 6.12
C GLU A 503 40.95 -5.61 4.88
N GLU A 504 40.84 -6.92 5.00
CA GLU A 504 41.07 -7.86 3.90
C GLU A 504 40.12 -7.60 2.71
N PHE A 505 38.87 -7.24 3.00
CA PHE A 505 37.91 -6.84 1.97
C PHE A 505 38.29 -5.53 1.31
N ARG A 506 38.69 -4.51 2.09
CA ARG A 506 39.10 -3.19 1.58
C ARG A 506 40.30 -3.31 0.64
N GLU A 507 41.35 -4.00 1.04
CA GLU A 507 42.55 -4.20 0.21
C GLU A 507 42.19 -4.82 -1.14
N ARG A 508 41.35 -5.87 -1.13
CA ARG A 508 40.89 -6.53 -2.35
C ARG A 508 40.08 -5.61 -3.27
N VAL A 509 39.17 -4.82 -2.70
CA VAL A 509 38.33 -3.88 -3.46
C VAL A 509 39.13 -2.70 -4.00
N MET A 510 40.06 -2.15 -3.22
CA MET A 510 40.92 -1.04 -3.66
C MET A 510 41.89 -1.46 -4.78
N ALA A 511 42.35 -2.72 -4.78
CA ALA A 511 43.16 -3.28 -5.85
C ALA A 511 42.43 -3.34 -7.22
N GLU A 512 41.09 -3.29 -7.23
CA GLU A 512 40.26 -3.28 -8.46
C GLU A 512 40.15 -1.88 -9.10
N GLY A 513 40.80 -0.84 -8.55
CA GLY A 513 40.90 0.49 -9.18
C GLY A 513 39.58 1.27 -9.18
N ILE A 514 38.80 1.12 -8.13
CA ILE A 514 37.42 1.62 -8.08
C ILE A 514 37.36 3.14 -7.84
N MET A 515 36.54 3.84 -8.64
CA MET A 515 36.29 5.28 -8.52
C MET A 515 34.94 5.56 -7.84
N GLY A 516 34.88 6.62 -7.01
CA GLY A 516 33.68 7.10 -6.33
C GLY A 516 33.86 7.30 -4.82
N THR A 517 32.89 7.90 -4.15
CA THR A 517 32.92 8.05 -2.67
C THR A 517 32.44 6.73 -2.03
N PRO A 518 33.29 6.02 -1.26
CA PRO A 518 32.94 4.72 -0.71
C PRO A 518 32.14 4.84 0.59
N CYS A 519 31.12 4.01 0.72
CA CYS A 519 30.42 3.76 1.97
C CYS A 519 30.66 2.29 2.37
N TRP A 520 31.56 2.06 3.33
CA TRP A 520 31.93 0.72 3.81
C TRP A 520 30.93 0.20 4.84
N PHE A 521 30.55 -1.06 4.73
CA PHE A 521 29.61 -1.69 5.65
C PHE A 521 29.89 -3.18 5.87
N ARG A 522 29.41 -3.67 7.00
CA ARG A 522 29.29 -5.07 7.37
C ARG A 522 27.83 -5.47 7.16
N ALA A 523 27.60 -6.61 6.53
CA ALA A 523 26.27 -7.19 6.35
C ALA A 523 26.18 -8.52 7.12
N ASP A 524 25.34 -8.55 8.15
CA ASP A 524 24.87 -9.81 8.75
C ASP A 524 23.81 -10.41 7.84
N VAL A 525 24.08 -11.56 7.25
CA VAL A 525 23.21 -12.23 6.28
C VAL A 525 22.54 -13.43 6.94
N GLU A 526 21.22 -13.39 7.08
CA GLU A 526 20.40 -14.56 7.38
C GLU A 526 20.05 -15.25 6.06
N VAL A 527 20.73 -16.35 5.74
CA VAL A 527 20.42 -17.20 4.59
C VAL A 527 19.35 -18.19 5.01
N VAL A 528 18.20 -18.17 4.35
CA VAL A 528 17.08 -19.08 4.59
C VAL A 528 16.82 -19.92 3.36
N ARG A 529 16.90 -21.24 3.53
CA ARG A 529 16.41 -22.22 2.57
C ARG A 529 15.03 -22.68 3.04
N LEU A 530 14.00 -22.22 2.35
CA LEU A 530 12.63 -22.66 2.58
C LEU A 530 12.34 -23.89 1.72
N HIS A 531 12.14 -25.01 2.39
CA HIS A 531 11.80 -26.30 1.79
C HIS A 531 10.30 -26.55 1.91
N GLY A 532 9.71 -27.00 0.81
CA GLY A 532 8.41 -27.66 0.80
C GLY A 532 8.63 -29.12 0.44
N GLY A 533 8.05 -30.03 1.21
CA GLY A 533 8.10 -31.46 0.95
C GLY A 533 6.76 -32.18 1.10
N VAL A 534 6.70 -33.40 0.59
CA VAL A 534 5.58 -34.33 0.73
C VAL A 534 6.16 -35.68 1.16
N GLY A 535 5.59 -36.29 2.20
CA GLY A 535 6.21 -37.46 2.85
C GLY A 535 7.63 -37.12 3.34
N GLY A 536 8.62 -37.93 2.98
CA GLY A 536 10.03 -37.71 3.35
C GLY A 536 10.85 -36.90 2.33
N GLN A 537 10.26 -36.43 1.22
CA GLN A 537 11.01 -35.83 0.11
C GLN A 537 10.80 -34.32 0.02
N VAL A 538 11.88 -33.58 -0.21
CA VAL A 538 11.83 -32.16 -0.58
C VAL A 538 11.43 -32.06 -2.05
N VAL A 539 10.35 -31.33 -2.32
CA VAL A 539 9.81 -31.17 -3.67
C VAL A 539 9.99 -29.76 -4.22
N ARG A 540 10.22 -28.79 -3.33
CA ARG A 540 10.50 -27.41 -3.67
C ARG A 540 11.49 -26.83 -2.67
N SER A 541 12.42 -26.03 -3.15
CA SER A 541 13.39 -25.32 -2.32
C SER A 541 13.57 -23.90 -2.85
N ARG A 542 13.59 -22.94 -1.95
CA ARG A 542 13.87 -21.54 -2.27
C ARG A 542 14.89 -21.01 -1.28
N GLN A 543 16.04 -20.57 -1.78
CA GLN A 543 17.00 -19.82 -0.96
C GLN A 543 16.70 -18.32 -1.04
N LEU A 544 16.82 -17.66 0.11
CA LEU A 544 16.65 -16.23 0.29
C LEU A 544 17.74 -15.74 1.22
N ASP A 545 18.30 -14.57 0.91
CA ASP A 545 19.31 -13.92 1.74
C ASP A 545 18.68 -12.64 2.32
N PHE A 546 18.66 -12.51 3.65
CA PHE A 546 18.18 -11.30 4.33
C PHE A 546 19.35 -10.58 4.97
N PHE A 547 19.49 -9.29 4.65
CA PHE A 547 20.66 -8.51 5.01
C PHE A 547 20.33 -7.55 6.17
N ARG A 548 21.26 -7.45 7.12
CA ARG A 548 21.31 -6.36 8.11
C ARG A 548 22.65 -5.64 8.02
N TYR A 549 22.60 -4.36 7.70
CA TYR A 549 23.76 -3.53 7.42
C TYR A 549 24.19 -2.75 8.67
N THR A 550 25.51 -2.69 8.89
CA THR A 550 26.15 -1.86 9.91
C THR A 550 27.29 -1.07 9.26
N PRO A 551 27.36 0.26 9.41
CA PRO A 551 28.49 1.05 8.91
C PRO A 551 29.82 0.55 9.48
N VAL A 552 30.87 0.51 8.67
CA VAL A 552 32.23 0.23 9.13
C VAL A 552 33.03 1.54 9.04
N PRO A 553 33.51 2.10 10.16
CA PRO A 553 34.23 3.38 10.17
C PRO A 553 35.45 3.36 9.26
N GLU A 554 35.75 4.48 8.60
CA GLU A 554 37.04 4.69 7.94
C GLU A 554 38.13 4.87 9.00
N GLN A 555 39.27 4.19 8.84
CA GLN A 555 40.41 4.40 9.73
C GLN A 555 40.81 5.89 9.70
N GLY A 556 40.91 6.52 10.88
CA GLY A 556 41.27 7.94 11.03
C GLY A 556 40.07 8.89 11.22
N SER A 557 38.84 8.44 10.99
CA SER A 557 37.64 9.23 11.32
C SER A 557 37.31 9.11 12.81
N ARG A 558 37.93 9.95 13.65
CA ARG A 558 37.39 10.23 14.99
C ARG A 558 35.97 10.77 14.79
N ALA A 559 35.00 10.16 15.48
CA ALA A 559 33.61 10.61 15.49
C ALA A 559 33.55 12.13 15.68
N ARG A 560 32.93 12.83 14.72
CA ARG A 560 32.48 14.22 14.86
C ARG A 560 30.97 14.23 14.86
#